data_AF-A0A948ZHV6-F1
#
_entry.id   AF-A0A948ZHV6-F1
#
_cell.length_a   1.000
_cell.length_b   1.000
_cell.length_c   1.000
_cell.angle_alpha   90.00
_cell.angle_beta   90.00
_cell.angle_gamma   90.00
#
_symmetry.space_group_name_H-M   'P 1'
#
loop_
_entity.id
_entity.type
_entity.pdbx_description
1 polymer ?
#
loop_
_entity_poly.entity_id
_entity_poly.type
_entity_poly.pdbx_seq_one_letter_code
_entity_poly.pdbx_strand_id
1 'polypeptide(L)'
;MKQKKVFNPIALLGIIGLVGIIGFFGGCWGWFIFFSWFVWFVWVKRPVDERYFRNIGKAARNGFIISMIGISSILALLGLKPTYQIIIIAVVILFETILFGFLISFFFYERRGH
;
A
#
# COMPACT_ATOMS: atom_id res chain seq x y z
N MET A 1 -19.76 -15.13 24.00
CA MET A 1 -18.42 -15.63 23.62
C MET A 1 -17.47 -14.44 23.51
N LYS A 2 -16.37 -14.38 24.27
CA LYS A 2 -15.33 -13.36 24.08
C LYS A 2 -14.64 -13.64 22.74
N GLN A 3 -14.79 -12.77 21.74
CA GLN A 3 -13.99 -12.85 20.52
C GLN A 3 -12.51 -12.82 20.91
N LYS A 4 -11.77 -13.87 20.56
CA LYS A 4 -10.31 -13.93 20.71
C LYS A 4 -9.77 -12.76 19.90
N LYS A 5 -9.02 -11.84 20.52
CA LYS A 5 -8.38 -10.72 19.80
C LYS A 5 -7.33 -11.31 18.85
N VAL A 6 -7.75 -11.60 17.63
CA VAL A 6 -6.84 -12.04 16.57
C VAL A 6 -6.09 -10.82 16.08
N PHE A 7 -4.76 -10.91 16.12
CA PHE A 7 -3.87 -9.88 15.61
C PHE A 7 -4.16 -9.60 14.14
N ASN A 8 -4.15 -8.32 13.75
CA ASN A 8 -4.38 -7.92 12.37
C ASN A 8 -3.07 -7.88 11.57
N PRO A 9 -2.86 -8.79 10.61
CA PRO A 9 -1.61 -8.88 9.87
C PRO A 9 -1.32 -7.64 9.02
N ILE A 10 -2.34 -6.88 8.61
CA ILE A 10 -2.14 -5.61 7.86
C ILE A 10 -1.38 -4.58 8.69
N ALA A 11 -1.48 -4.64 10.02
CA ALA A 11 -0.74 -3.73 10.88
C ALA A 11 0.79 -3.94 10.79
N LEU A 12 1.26 -5.11 10.34
CA LEU A 12 2.69 -5.37 10.12
C LEU A 12 3.28 -4.51 9.00
N LEU A 13 2.45 -3.98 8.09
CA LEU A 13 2.91 -2.99 7.11
C LEU A 13 3.50 -1.74 7.78
N GLY A 14 3.12 -1.45 9.03
CA GLY A 14 3.72 -0.36 9.81
C GLY A 14 5.22 -0.54 10.05
N ILE A 15 5.73 -1.78 10.06
CA ILE A 15 7.17 -2.07 10.23
C ILE A 15 7.99 -1.49 9.07
N ILE A 16 7.41 -1.34 7.88
CA ILE A 16 8.06 -0.69 6.73
C ILE A 16 8.45 0.75 7.07
N GLY A 17 7.77 1.40 8.01
CA GLY A 17 8.15 2.73 8.48
C GLY A 17 9.54 2.80 9.10
N LEU A 18 10.10 1.70 9.61
CA LEU A 18 11.48 1.66 10.10
C LEU A 18 12.52 1.92 9.01
N VAL A 19 12.18 1.72 7.73
CA VAL A 19 13.03 2.09 6.59
C VAL A 19 13.35 3.59 6.62
N GLY A 20 12.47 4.43 7.18
CA GLY A 20 12.71 5.86 7.32
C GLY A 20 13.92 6.23 8.18
N ILE A 21 14.39 5.32 9.04
CA ILE A 21 15.59 5.52 9.85
C ILE A 21 16.84 5.71 8.97
N ILE A 22 16.86 5.11 7.77
CA ILE A 22 17.96 5.27 6.80
C ILE A 22 18.14 6.74 6.42
N GLY A 23 17.06 7.55 6.46
CA GLY A 23 17.11 8.98 6.14
C GLY A 23 18.06 9.78 7.04
N PHE A 24 18.29 9.35 8.28
CA PHE A 24 19.24 10.00 9.19
C PHE A 24 20.71 9.79 8.78
N PHE A 25 21.00 8.75 7.98
CA PHE A 25 22.35 8.39 7.58
C PHE A 25 22.61 8.60 6.08
N GLY A 26 21.56 8.65 5.26
CA GLY A 26 21.64 8.48 3.80
C GLY A 26 21.57 9.75 2.94
N GLY A 27 21.47 10.95 3.53
CA GLY A 27 21.46 12.24 2.81
C GLY A 27 20.27 12.50 1.86
N CYS A 28 19.41 11.49 1.63
CA CYS A 28 18.23 11.59 0.78
C CYS A 28 16.96 11.74 1.62
N TRP A 29 16.29 12.90 1.50
CA TRP A 29 15.04 13.20 2.20
C TRP A 29 13.90 12.22 1.86
N GLY A 30 13.97 11.58 0.69
CA GLY A 30 12.97 10.59 0.26
C GLY A 30 12.82 9.42 1.24
N TRP A 31 13.86 9.08 2.01
CA TRP A 31 13.75 8.03 3.03
C TRP A 31 12.72 8.36 4.12
N PHE A 32 12.55 9.63 4.49
CA PHE A 32 11.62 9.99 5.56
C PHE A 32 10.15 9.76 5.20
N ILE A 33 9.80 9.67 3.91
CA ILE A 33 8.43 9.36 3.49
C ILE A 33 7.98 8.01 4.02
N PHE A 34 8.91 7.07 4.25
CA PHE A 34 8.59 5.76 4.80
C PHE A 34 7.98 5.86 6.20
N PHE A 35 8.26 6.89 7.01
CA PHE A 35 7.60 7.05 8.30
C PHE A 35 6.08 7.20 8.22
N SER A 36 5.54 7.62 7.08
CA SER A 36 4.08 7.62 6.84
C SER A 36 3.46 6.22 6.99
N TRP A 37 4.23 5.14 6.77
CA TRP A 37 3.77 3.76 6.90
C TRP A 37 3.38 3.40 8.34
N PHE A 38 3.87 4.11 9.36
CA PHE A 38 3.41 3.88 10.73
C PHE A 38 1.90 4.05 10.91
N VAL A 39 1.21 4.74 9.98
CA VAL A 39 -0.26 4.82 9.95
C VAL A 39 -0.93 3.44 9.95
N TRP A 40 -0.28 2.41 9.40
CA TRP A 40 -0.81 1.05 9.37
C TRP A 40 -0.94 0.41 10.76
N PHE A 41 -0.22 0.90 11.78
CA PHE A 41 -0.39 0.41 13.15
C PHE A 41 -1.75 0.76 13.77
N VAL A 42 -2.51 1.69 13.18
CA VAL A 42 -3.91 1.96 13.59
C VAL A 42 -4.78 0.70 13.54
N TRP A 43 -4.43 -0.27 12.68
CA TRP A 43 -5.18 -1.50 12.48
C TRP A 43 -4.89 -2.61 13.50
N VAL A 44 -3.88 -2.47 14.38
CA VAL A 44 -3.42 -3.51 15.33
C VAL A 44 -4.57 -4.08 16.17
N LYS A 45 -5.49 -3.22 16.64
CA LYS A 45 -6.57 -3.61 17.54
C LYS A 45 -7.89 -3.89 16.83
N ARG A 46 -7.96 -3.77 15.50
CA ARG A 46 -9.19 -3.99 14.75
C ARG A 46 -9.51 -5.49 14.70
N PRO A 47 -10.74 -5.91 15.05
CA PRO A 47 -11.12 -7.31 14.96
C PRO A 47 -11.06 -7.79 13.51
N VAL A 48 -10.57 -9.01 13.35
CA VAL A 48 -10.34 -9.66 12.06
C VAL A 48 -11.37 -10.79 11.95
N ASP A 49 -12.48 -10.53 11.27
CA ASP A 49 -13.50 -11.53 10.97
C ASP A 49 -13.42 -11.98 9.50
N GLU A 50 -14.25 -12.96 9.11
CA GLU A 50 -14.28 -13.45 7.72
C GLU A 50 -14.62 -12.35 6.72
N ARG A 51 -15.45 -11.39 7.15
CA ARG A 51 -15.84 -10.23 6.34
C ARG A 51 -14.65 -9.31 6.06
N TYR A 52 -13.83 -9.04 7.07
CA TYR A 52 -12.59 -8.27 6.94
C TYR A 52 -11.65 -8.89 5.90
N PHE A 53 -11.43 -10.20 5.96
CA PHE A 53 -10.60 -10.89 4.95
C PHE A 53 -11.21 -10.83 3.54
N ARG A 54 -12.52 -10.99 3.43
CA ARG A 54 -13.23 -10.85 2.14
C ARG A 54 -13.06 -9.44 1.56
N ASN A 55 -13.14 -8.40 2.39
CA ASN A 55 -12.97 -7.01 1.97
C ASN A 55 -11.54 -6.69 1.56
N ILE A 56 -10.55 -7.23 2.28
CA ILE A 56 -9.14 -7.18 1.85
C ILE A 56 -8.99 -7.82 0.48
N GLY A 57 -9.54 -9.02 0.27
CA GLY A 57 -9.45 -9.72 -1.03
C GLY A 57 -10.02 -8.90 -2.18
N LYS A 58 -11.19 -8.27 -1.98
CA LYS A 58 -11.79 -7.35 -2.98
C LYS A 58 -10.91 -6.12 -3.23
N ALA A 59 -10.39 -5.50 -2.18
CA ALA A 59 -9.51 -4.33 -2.30
C ALA A 59 -8.17 -4.68 -2.97
N ALA A 60 -7.58 -5.83 -2.62
CA ALA A 60 -6.36 -6.35 -3.21
C ALA A 60 -6.55 -6.67 -4.70
N ARG A 61 -7.71 -7.20 -5.10
CA ARG A 61 -8.03 -7.42 -6.51
C ARG A 61 -8.01 -6.11 -7.30
N ASN A 62 -8.58 -5.03 -6.75
CA ASN A 62 -8.54 -3.72 -7.40
C ASN A 62 -7.09 -3.19 -7.49
N GLY A 63 -6.32 -3.32 -6.41
CA GLY A 63 -4.90 -2.97 -6.40
C GLY A 63 -4.09 -3.76 -7.45
N PHE A 64 -4.37 -5.04 -7.62
CA PHE A 64 -3.75 -5.90 -8.63
C PHE A 64 -4.09 -5.46 -10.06
N ILE A 65 -5.35 -5.08 -10.32
CA ILE A 65 -5.76 -4.55 -11.63
C ILE A 65 -5.01 -3.24 -11.92
N ILE A 66 -4.95 -2.32 -10.95
CA ILE A 66 -4.19 -1.08 -11.07
C ILE A 66 -2.72 -1.36 -11.33
N SER A 67 -2.10 -2.30 -10.61
CA SER A 67 -0.69 -2.65 -10.81
C SER A 67 -0.45 -3.23 -12.20
N MET A 68 -1.35 -4.08 -12.70
CA MET A 68 -1.19 -4.66 -14.04
C MET A 68 -1.26 -3.59 -15.12
N ILE A 69 -2.24 -2.68 -15.04
CA ILE A 69 -2.36 -1.56 -15.98
C ILE A 69 -1.11 -0.70 -15.90
N GLY A 70 -0.71 -0.27 -14.70
CA GLY A 70 0.43 0.62 -14.53
C GLY A 70 1.77 0.02 -14.95
N ILE A 71 2.06 -1.23 -14.60
CA ILE A 71 3.28 -1.92 -15.04
C ILE A 71 3.28 -2.02 -16.57
N SER A 72 2.15 -2.40 -17.17
CA SER A 72 2.04 -2.48 -18.65
C SER A 72 2.29 -1.12 -19.31
N SER A 73 1.76 -0.04 -18.74
CA SER A 73 2.01 1.33 -19.21
C SER A 73 3.48 1.74 -19.08
N ILE A 74 4.15 1.39 -17.97
CA ILE A 74 5.58 1.67 -17.78
C ILE A 74 6.41 0.88 -18.81
N LEU A 75 6.07 -0.38 -19.07
CA LEU A 75 6.75 -1.19 -20.09
C LEU A 75 6.58 -0.60 -21.50
N ALA A 76 5.38 -0.12 -21.85
CA ALA A 76 5.15 0.58 -23.11
C ALA A 76 5.97 1.88 -23.19
N LEU A 77 6.01 2.65 -22.09
CA LEU A 77 6.81 3.87 -21.98
C LEU A 77 8.30 3.62 -22.20
N LEU A 78 8.85 2.50 -21.72
CA LEU A 78 10.25 2.13 -21.96
C LEU A 78 10.59 2.01 -23.46
N GLY A 79 9.62 1.61 -24.30
CA GLY A 79 9.78 1.59 -25.76
C GLY A 79 10.07 2.97 -26.37
N LEU A 80 9.73 4.05 -25.67
CA LEU A 80 9.99 5.43 -26.08
C LEU A 80 11.37 5.95 -25.60
N LYS A 81 12.19 5.09 -24.98
CA LYS A 81 13.52 5.44 -24.44
C LYS A 81 13.51 6.69 -23.52
N PRO A 82 12.64 6.72 -22.50
CA PRO A 82 12.57 7.83 -21.55
C PRO A 82 13.84 7.94 -20.72
N THR A 83 14.04 9.10 -20.09
CA THR A 83 15.13 9.27 -19.12
C THR A 83 14.88 8.44 -17.86
N TYR A 84 15.95 8.13 -17.13
CA TYR A 84 15.87 7.40 -15.86
C TYR A 84 14.95 8.08 -14.83
N GLN A 85 14.97 9.41 -14.78
CA GLN A 85 14.12 10.21 -13.89
C GLN A 85 12.63 10.01 -14.17
N ILE A 86 12.24 9.96 -15.45
CA ILE A 86 10.84 9.72 -15.84
C ILE A 86 10.38 8.34 -15.37
N ILE A 87 11.24 7.31 -15.48
CA ILE A 87 10.92 5.96 -15.01
C ILE A 87 10.75 5.92 -13.49
N ILE A 88 11.64 6.56 -12.72
CA ILE A 88 11.48 6.64 -11.26
C ILE A 88 10.14 7.29 -10.90
N ILE A 89 9.83 8.43 -11.51
CA ILE A 89 8.56 9.15 -11.24
C ILE A 89 7.37 8.25 -11.57
N ALA A 90 7.38 7.56 -12.71
CA ALA A 90 6.30 6.66 -13.10
C ALA A 90 6.13 5.50 -12.10
N VAL A 91 7.23 4.91 -11.62
CA VAL A 91 7.21 3.85 -10.60
C VAL A 91 6.66 4.37 -9.27
N VAL A 92 7.08 5.56 -8.83
CA VAL A 92 6.57 6.19 -7.60
C VAL A 92 5.08 6.47 -7.71
N ILE A 93 4.62 7.07 -8.83
CA ILE A 93 3.20 7.33 -9.06
C ILE A 93 2.40 6.03 -9.04
N LEU A 94 2.90 4.97 -9.69
CA LEU A 94 2.23 3.68 -9.69
C LEU A 94 2.12 3.09 -8.29
N PHE A 95 3.21 3.12 -7.53
CA PHE A 95 3.25 2.63 -6.16
C PHE A 95 2.21 3.32 -5.26
N GLU A 96 2.18 4.66 -5.29
CA GLU A 96 1.20 5.45 -4.55
C GLU A 96 -0.24 5.17 -5.02
N THR A 97 -0.45 5.02 -6.32
CA THR A 97 -1.78 4.73 -6.89
C THR A 97 -2.30 3.36 -6.43
N ILE A 98 -1.43 2.34 -6.34
CA ILE A 98 -1.80 1.02 -5.83
C ILE A 98 -2.17 1.12 -4.33
N LEU A 99 -1.37 1.84 -3.55
CA LEU A 99 -1.60 2.05 -2.12
C LEU A 99 -2.92 2.77 -1.84
N PHE A 100 -3.14 3.92 -2.46
CA PHE A 100 -4.39 4.66 -2.31
C PHE A 100 -5.58 3.89 -2.88
N GLY A 101 -5.41 3.24 -4.02
CA GLY A 101 -6.44 2.39 -4.63
C GLY A 101 -6.87 1.26 -3.69
N PHE A 102 -5.92 0.59 -3.04
CA PHE A 102 -6.18 -0.42 -2.02
C PHE A 102 -6.90 0.19 -0.81
N LEU A 103 -6.36 1.26 -0.21
CA LEU A 103 -6.93 1.90 0.98
C LEU A 103 -8.36 2.38 0.74
N ILE A 104 -8.59 3.11 -0.35
CA ILE A 104 -9.92 3.62 -0.73
C ILE A 104 -10.89 2.46 -0.94
N SER A 105 -10.49 1.44 -1.72
CA SER A 105 -11.33 0.26 -1.96
C SER A 105 -11.67 -0.45 -0.66
N PHE A 106 -10.68 -0.62 0.22
CA PHE A 106 -10.86 -1.30 1.48
C PHE A 106 -11.83 -0.54 2.41
N PHE A 107 -11.62 0.76 2.62
CA PHE A 107 -12.54 1.59 3.41
C PHE A 107 -13.96 1.61 2.83
N PHE A 108 -14.08 1.62 1.51
CA PHE A 108 -15.36 1.56 0.82
C PHE A 108 -16.12 0.26 1.09
N TYR A 109 -15.47 -0.90 0.94
CA TYR A 109 -16.10 -2.20 1.21
C TYR A 109 -16.43 -2.39 2.69
N GLU A 110 -15.56 -1.87 3.56
CA GLU A 110 -15.73 -1.96 5.00
C GLU A 110 -16.93 -1.13 5.50
N ARG A 111 -17.12 0.09 4.97
CA ARG A 111 -18.28 0.94 5.30
C ARG A 111 -19.61 0.39 4.79
N ARG A 112 -19.63 -0.31 3.65
CA ARG A 112 -20.88 -0.72 3.00
C ARG A 112 -21.55 -1.98 3.54
N GLY A 113 -20.94 -2.75 4.45
CA GLY A 113 -21.56 -4.00 4.92
C GLY A 113 -21.24 -5.24 4.06
N HIS A 114 -20.51 -5.10 2.95
CA HIS A 114 -20.27 -6.18 1.97
C HIS A 114 -19.19 -7.17 2.40
#